data_AF-A0A445AFV7-F1
#
_entry.id   AF-A0A445AFV7-F1
#
_cell.length_a   1.000
_cell.length_b   1.000
_cell.length_c   1.000
_cell.angle_alpha   90.00
_cell.angle_beta   90.00
_cell.angle_gamma   90.00
#
_symmetry.space_group_name_H-M   'P 1'
#
loop_
_entity.id
_entity.type
_entity.pdbx_description
1 polymer ?
#
loop_
_entity_poly.entity_id
_entity_poly.type
_entity_poly.pdbx_seq_one_letter_code
_entity_poly.pdbx_strand_id
1 'polypeptide(L)' 'MFYSMYGHVEGLARRLKKGVDGVEGVEVVLYRMLEMLSAEILQQTRVSPKDDGIPVITAEDLALADGVLFGFLMRWGQHR' A
#
# COMPACT_ATOMS: atom_id res chain seq x y z
N MET A 1 5.43 -0.95 0.59
CA MET A 1 4.22 -0.31 1.16
C MET A 1 3.38 0.34 0.06
N PHE A 2 2.07 0.50 0.26
CA PHE A 2 1.22 1.14 -0.73
C PHE A 2 0.02 1.92 -0.16
N TYR A 3 -0.50 2.84 -0.96
CA TYR A 3 -1.83 3.45 -0.80
C TYR A 3 -2.70 3.15 -2.02
N SER A 4 -3.91 2.67 -1.76
CA SER A 4 -4.85 2.24 -2.79
C SER A 4 -6.25 2.66 -2.40
N MET A 5 -6.85 3.61 -3.11
CA MET A 5 -8.23 4.05 -2.84
C MET A 5 -9.26 3.01 -3.32
N TYR A 6 -9.08 2.52 -4.55
CA TYR A 6 -10.00 1.60 -5.26
C TYR A 6 -9.44 0.19 -5.49
N GLY A 7 -8.41 -0.22 -4.75
CA GLY A 7 -7.85 -1.58 -4.86
C GLY A 7 -6.86 -1.82 -6.01
N HIS A 8 -6.77 -0.96 -7.02
CA HIS A 8 -5.85 -1.18 -8.16
C HIS A 8 -4.38 -1.32 -7.75
N VAL A 9 -3.90 -0.42 -6.88
CA VAL A 9 -2.50 -0.44 -6.42
C VAL A 9 -2.25 -1.62 -5.50
N GLU A 10 -3.24 -2.01 -4.68
CA GLU A 10 -3.17 -3.21 -3.86
C GLU A 10 -3.03 -4.47 -4.73
N GLY A 11 -3.85 -4.60 -5.77
CA GLY A 11 -3.76 -5.72 -6.70
C GLY A 11 -2.40 -5.79 -7.41
N LEU A 12 -1.81 -4.64 -7.75
CA LEU A 12 -0.44 -4.57 -8.26
C LEU A 12 0.58 -5.01 -7.21
N ALA A 13 0.48 -4.50 -5.98
CA ALA A 13 1.38 -4.83 -4.88
C ALA A 13 1.37 -6.34 -4.55
N ARG A 14 0.20 -6.99 -4.58
CA ARG A 14 0.08 -8.44 -4.40
C ARG A 14 0.76 -9.23 -5.53
N ARG A 15 0.62 -8.77 -6.78
CA ARG A 15 1.31 -9.39 -7.93
C ARG A 15 2.83 -9.23 -7.82
N LEU A 16 3.31 -8.06 -7.41
CA LEU A 16 4.73 -7.82 -7.16
C LEU A 16 5.26 -8.73 -6.04
N LYS A 17 4.56 -8.81 -4.90
CA LYS A 17 4.93 -9.74 -3.82
C LYS A 17 5.03 -11.17 -4.32
N LYS A 18 4.02 -11.67 -5.06
CA LYS A 18 4.06 -13.02 -5.64
C LYS A 18 5.29 -13.23 -6.55
N GLY A 19 5.70 -12.21 -7.30
CA GLY A 19 6.90 -12.27 -8.13
C GLY A 19 8.19 -12.35 -7.31
N VAL A 20 8.28 -11.58 -6.22
CA VAL A 20 9.47 -11.55 -5.36
C VAL A 20 9.55 -12.75 -4.42
N ASP A 21 8.42 -13.32 -4.00
CA ASP A 21 8.38 -14.54 -3.17
C ASP A 21 9.06 -15.76 -3.86
N GLY A 22 9.34 -15.68 -5.17
CA GLY A 22 10.11 -16.68 -5.91
C GLY A 22 11.63 -16.45 -5.92
N VAL A 23 12.13 -15.36 -5.31
CA VAL A 23 13.55 -15.04 -5.25
C VAL A 23 14.13 -15.55 -3.93
N GLU A 24 15.12 -16.44 -4.04
CA GLU A 24 15.77 -17.02 -2.86
C GLU A 24 16.50 -15.94 -2.03
N GLY A 25 16.33 -15.99 -0.71
CA GLY A 25 16.94 -15.04 0.23
C GLY A 25 16.26 -13.68 0.34
N VAL A 26 15.11 -13.46 -0.32
CA VAL A 26 14.36 -12.20 -0.24
C VAL A 26 13.05 -12.40 0.50
N GLU A 27 12.84 -11.61 1.56
CA GLU A 27 11.57 -11.53 2.26
C GLU A 27 10.85 -10.23 1.91
N VAL A 28 9.57 -10.32 1.54
CA VAL A 28 8.73 -9.15 1.25
C VAL A 28 7.48 -9.17 2.10
N VAL A 29 7.28 -8.10 2.86
CA VAL A 29 6.06 -7.84 3.61
C VAL A 29 5.25 -6.73 2.94
N LEU A 30 3.94 -6.95 2.81
CA LEU A 30 3.03 -5.92 2.32
C LEU A 30 2.53 -5.06 3.48
N TYR A 31 2.53 -3.76 3.26
CA TYR A 31 2.02 -2.77 4.20
C TYR A 31 1.14 -1.76 3.49
N ARG A 32 0.08 -1.32 4.18
CA ARG A 32 -0.77 -0.18 3.79
C ARG A 32 -0.26 1.10 4.47
N MET A 33 -0.40 2.23 3.80
CA MET A 33 -0.28 3.53 4.48
C MET A 33 -1.57 3.86 5.22
N LEU A 34 -1.47 4.70 6.25
CA LEU A 34 -2.62 5.22 6.98
C LEU A 34 -3.57 5.97 6.04
N GLU A 35 -4.87 5.70 6.16
CA GLU A 35 -5.90 6.46 5.45
C GLU A 35 -6.10 7.82 6.13
N MET A 36 -5.97 8.89 5.36
CA MET A 36 -6.08 10.27 5.88
C MET A 36 -7.50 10.83 5.76
N LEU A 37 -8.35 10.21 4.95
CA LEU A 37 -9.75 10.62 4.81
C LEU A 37 -10.59 10.12 5.97
N SER A 38 -11.53 10.93 6.43
CA SER A 38 -12.50 10.52 7.44
C SER A 38 -13.43 9.43 6.89
N ALA A 39 -14.00 8.63 7.80
CA ALA A 39 -14.96 7.59 7.44
C ALA A 39 -16.17 8.15 6.65
N GLU A 40 -16.63 9.36 6.99
CA GLU A 40 -17.71 10.05 6.28
C GLU A 40 -17.37 10.30 4.81
N ILE A 41 -16.17 10.84 4.53
CA ILE A 41 -15.72 11.08 3.16
C ILE A 41 -15.57 9.75 2.40
N LEU A 42 -15.03 8.72 3.05
CA LEU A 42 -14.88 7.39 2.44
C LEU A 42 -16.24 6.81 2.04
N GLN A 43 -17.26 6.92 2.89
CA GLN A 43 -18.62 6.47 2.59
C GLN A 43 -19.20 7.18 1.34
N GLN A 44 -18.94 8.48 1.17
CA GLN A 44 -19.38 9.23 0.00
C GLN A 44 -18.71 8.74 -1.29
N THR A 45 -17.48 8.23 -1.21
CA THR A 45 -16.67 7.86 -2.38
C THR A 45 -16.91 6.46 -2.93
N ARG A 46 -17.84 5.68 -2.35
CA ARG A 46 -18.18 4.29 -2.76
C ARG A 46 -16.95 3.40 -2.93
N VAL A 47 -15.94 3.61 -2.10
CA VAL A 47 -14.73 2.79 -2.09
C VAL A 47 -15.02 1.44 -1.44
N SER A 48 -14.38 0.39 -1.94
CA SER A 48 -14.41 -0.91 -1.28
C SER A 48 -13.70 -0.83 0.08
N PRO A 49 -14.14 -1.63 1.07
CA PRO A 49 -13.40 -1.83 2.31
C PRO A 49 -11.96 -2.25 2.01
N LYS A 50 -11.02 -1.79 2.82
CA LYS A 50 -9.63 -2.20 2.72
C LYS A 50 -9.47 -3.59 3.34
N ASP A 51 -8.47 -4.36 2.90
CA ASP A 51 -8.13 -5.63 3.53
C ASP A 51 -7.41 -5.40 4.88
N ASP A 52 -8.06 -5.74 5.98
CA ASP A 52 -7.52 -5.64 7.33
C ASP A 52 -6.42 -6.66 7.64
N GLY A 53 -6.25 -7.68 6.78
CA GLY A 53 -5.12 -8.61 6.85
C GLY A 53 -3.77 -7.99 6.46
N ILE A 54 -3.75 -6.81 5.81
CA ILE A 54 -2.51 -6.09 5.51
C ILE A 54 -2.27 -5.02 6.59
N PRO A 55 -1.16 -5.08 7.35
CA PRO A 55 -0.88 -4.11 8.40
C PRO A 55 -0.68 -2.69 7.86
N VAL A 56 -0.99 -1.69 8.70
CA VAL A 56 -0.65 -0.28 8.43
C VAL A 56 0.77 -0.02 8.94
N ILE A 57 1.60 0.64 8.14
CA ILE A 57 2.99 0.96 8.48
C ILE A 57 3.13 2.36 9.09
N THR A 58 4.04 2.49 10.04
CA THR A 58 4.49 3.77 10.61
C THR A 58 5.79 4.24 9.93
N ALA A 59 6.21 5.49 10.17
CA ALA A 59 7.46 5.98 9.60
C ALA A 59 8.69 5.26 10.20
N GLU A 60 8.59 4.88 11.47
CA GLU A 60 9.62 4.18 12.24
C GLU A 60 9.87 2.78 11.71
N ASP A 61 8.82 2.06 11.29
CA ASP A 61 8.92 0.72 10.72
C ASP A 61 9.74 0.68 9.41
N LEU A 62 9.84 1.81 8.70
CA LEU A 62 10.64 1.90 7.47
C LEU A 62 12.13 1.73 7.71
N ALA A 63 12.61 2.09 8.91
CA ALA A 63 14.01 1.96 9.27
C ALA A 63 14.43 0.50 9.49
N LEU A 64 13.45 -0.41 9.67
CA LEU A 64 13.71 -1.84 9.87
C LEU A 64 13.90 -2.60 8.55
N ALA A 65 13.57 -1.99 7.41
CA ALA A 65 13.66 -2.64 6.12
C ALA A 65 14.99 -2.33 5.42
N ASP A 66 15.62 -3.34 4.83
CA ASP A 66 16.81 -3.17 3.98
C ASP A 66 16.51 -2.47 2.66
N GLY A 67 15.23 -2.48 2.23
CA GLY A 67 14.77 -1.84 1.01
C GLY A 67 13.27 -1.54 1.04
N VAL A 68 12.87 -0.46 0.37
CA VAL A 68 11.48 0.01 0.35
C VAL A 68 11.00 0.23 -1.07
N LEU A 69 9.83 -0.33 -1.39
CA LEU A 69 9.08 -0.04 -2.62
C LEU A 69 7.78 0.70 -2.27
N PHE A 70 7.57 1.85 -2.91
CA PHE A 70 6.38 2.68 -2.75
C PHE A 70 5.40 2.49 -3.90
N GLY A 71 4.15 2.16 -3.59
CA GLY A 71 3.05 2.12 -4.56
C GLY A 71 1.97 3.13 -4.19
N PHE A 72 1.71 4.11 -5.05
CA PHE A 72 0.61 5.05 -4.85
C PHE A 72 -0.03 5.40 -6.19
N LEU A 73 -1.32 5.70 -6.13
CA LEU A 73 -2.07 6.20 -7.28
C LEU A 73 -1.69 7.65 -7.57
N MET A 74 -1.59 7.98 -8.85
CA MET A 74 -1.31 9.34 -9.29
C MET A 74 -2.52 10.24 -9.04
N ARG A 75 -2.27 11.38 -8.41
CA ARG A 75 -3.23 12.48 -8.25
C ARG A 75 -2.63 13.70 -8.95
N TRP A 76 -3.13 14.00 -10.15
CA TRP A 76 -2.67 15.10 -11.04
C TRP A 76 -1.17 15.16 -11.34
N GLY A 77 -0.50 14.02 -11.48
CA GLY A 77 0.89 14.03 -11.95
C GLY A 77 1.94 14.55 -10.97
N GLN A 78 1.58 14.80 -9.71
CA GLN A 78 2.46 15.31 -8.64
C GLN A 78 3.31 16.51 -9.08
N HIS A 79 2.72 17.71 -9.14
CA HIS A 79 3.49 18.96 -9.20
C HIS A 79 3.57 19.59 -7.80
N ARG A 80 4.67 19.31 -7.11
CA ARG A 80 5.38 20.23 -6.22
C ARG A 80 6.80 19.74 -6.02
#